data_AF-A0A524KV08-F1
#
_entry.id   AF-A0A524KV08-F1
#
_cell.length_a   1.000
_cell.length_b   1.000
_cell.length_c   1.000
_cell.angle_alpha   90.00
_cell.angle_beta   90.00
_cell.angle_gamma   90.00
#
_symmetry.space_group_name_H-M   'P 1'
#
loop_
_entity.id
_entity.type
_entity.pdbx_description
1 polymer ?
#
loop_
_entity_poly.entity_id
_entity_poly.type
_entity_poly.pdbx_seq_one_letter_code
_entity_poly.pdbx_strand_id
1 'polypeptide(L)'
;MRKKEKGFTLIEVLIVMVILGLLAALVGPRMFGKVGTSKQKAAKAQIALFETTLDTYRLDMGRYPTEEEGLAALREKPEGAEDWDGPYLSKELPLDPWGTPYVYVSPGEHGDFDIISLGADKAPGGEGENIDIVNWKDAGK
;
A
#
# COMPACT_ATOMS: atom_id res chain seq x y z
N MET A 1 -34.99 34.75 -50.58
CA MET A 1 -33.60 34.35 -50.89
C MET A 1 -33.27 33.11 -50.07
N ARG A 2 -33.11 31.92 -50.68
CA ARG A 2 -32.71 30.71 -49.96
C ARG A 2 -31.18 30.74 -49.75
N LYS A 3 -30.73 30.77 -48.50
CA LYS A 3 -29.32 30.57 -48.16
C LYS A 3 -28.91 29.16 -48.61
N LYS A 4 -27.85 29.05 -49.41
CA LYS A 4 -27.23 27.76 -49.71
C LYS A 4 -26.53 27.29 -48.44
N GLU A 5 -27.01 26.21 -47.85
CA GLU A 5 -26.28 25.52 -46.80
C GLU A 5 -25.01 24.92 -47.41
N LYS A 6 -23.85 25.29 -46.88
CA LYS A 6 -22.57 24.70 -47.26
C LYS A 6 -22.46 23.38 -46.51
N GLY A 7 -22.50 22.26 -47.23
CA GLY A 7 -22.24 20.94 -46.66
C GLY A 7 -20.77 20.81 -46.26
N PHE A 8 -20.52 19.98 -45.25
CA PHE A 8 -19.18 19.64 -44.77
C PHE A 8 -18.35 18.98 -45.86
N THR A 9 -17.05 19.29 -45.89
CA THR A 9 -16.11 18.64 -46.80
C THR A 9 -15.51 17.39 -46.15
N LEU A 10 -15.15 16.38 -46.95
CA LEU A 10 -14.49 15.17 -46.44
C LEU A 10 -13.17 15.48 -45.72
N ILE A 11 -12.44 16.51 -46.18
CA ILE A 11 -11.17 16.92 -45.57
C ILE A 11 -11.36 17.51 -44.16
N GLU A 12 -12.48 18.18 -43.92
CA GLU A 12 -12.80 18.78 -42.61
C GLU A 12 -13.09 17.70 -41.57
N VAL A 13 -13.84 16.67 -41.95
CA VAL A 13 -14.10 15.50 -41.09
C VAL A 13 -12.80 14.73 -40.82
N LEU A 14 -11.92 14.59 -41.82
CA LEU A 14 -10.63 13.93 -41.67
C LEU A 14 -9.73 14.64 -40.65
N ILE A 15 -9.62 15.97 -40.74
CA ILE A 15 -8.81 16.77 -39.80
C ILE A 15 -9.33 16.60 -38.37
N VAL A 16 -10.65 16.62 -38.17
CA VAL A 16 -11.26 16.41 -36.84
C VAL A 16 -10.90 15.03 -36.28
N MET A 17 -10.98 13.97 -37.08
CA MET A 17 -10.62 12.61 -36.65
C MET A 17 -9.15 12.50 -36.23
N VAL A 18 -8.24 13.13 -36.97
CA VAL A 18 -6.80 13.16 -36.63
C VAL A 18 -6.58 13.85 -35.29
N ILE A 19 -7.18 15.02 -35.07
CA ILE A 19 -7.05 15.77 -33.81
C ILE A 19 -7.63 14.95 -32.64
N LEU A 20 -8.79 14.31 -32.82
CA LEU A 20 -9.40 13.46 -31.80
C LEU A 20 -8.51 12.25 -31.46
N GLY A 21 -7.87 11.62 -32.45
CA GLY A 21 -6.93 10.53 -32.24
C GLY A 21 -5.69 10.95 -31.44
N LEU A 22 -5.12 12.12 -31.76
CA LEU A 22 -3.99 12.68 -31.03
C LEU A 22 -4.35 13.06 -29.58
N LEU A 23 -5.53 13.65 -29.36
CA LEU A 23 -6.02 13.98 -28.03
C LEU A 23 -6.29 12.71 -27.20
N ALA A 24 -6.87 11.67 -27.80
CA ALA A 24 -7.09 10.39 -27.14
C ALA A 24 -5.79 9.73 -26.69
N ALA A 25 -4.73 9.78 -27.53
CA ALA A 25 -3.41 9.26 -27.19
C ALA A 25 -2.74 10.02 -26.02
N LEU A 26 -3.02 11.32 -25.88
CA LEU A 26 -2.46 12.14 -24.81
C LEU A 26 -3.19 11.95 -23.46
N VAL A 27 -4.51 11.75 -23.49
CA VAL A 27 -5.35 11.71 -22.28
C VAL A 27 -5.53 10.28 -21.75
N GLY A 28 -5.49 9.26 -22.62
CA GLY A 28 -5.73 7.86 -22.27
C GLY A 28 -4.91 7.27 -21.10
N PRO A 29 -3.58 7.52 -20.97
CA PRO A 29 -2.76 6.78 -20.01
C PRO A 29 -2.71 7.36 -18.58
N ARG A 30 -3.26 8.55 -18.31
CA ARG A 30 -2.88 9.31 -17.09
C ARG A 30 -3.69 9.03 -15.82
N MET A 31 -4.79 8.28 -15.89
CA MET A 31 -5.74 8.19 -14.78
C MET A 31 -5.63 6.91 -13.93
N PHE A 32 -5.09 5.80 -14.46
CA PHE A 32 -5.11 4.51 -13.76
C PHE A 32 -3.94 4.28 -12.78
N GLY A 33 -2.85 5.06 -12.86
CA GLY A 33 -1.64 4.83 -12.06
C GLY A 33 -1.59 5.53 -10.69
N LYS A 34 -2.56 6.38 -10.33
CA LYS A 34 -2.45 7.21 -9.11
C LYS A 34 -3.14 6.62 -7.88
N VAL A 35 -4.30 5.98 -8.03
CA VAL A 35 -5.08 5.48 -6.88
C VAL A 35 -4.37 4.30 -6.20
N GLY A 36 -3.81 3.36 -6.98
CA GLY A 36 -3.05 2.24 -6.43
C GLY A 36 -1.83 2.67 -5.62
N THR A 37 -1.15 3.75 -6.04
CA THR A 37 0.03 4.25 -5.30
C THR A 37 -0.31 4.86 -3.94
N SER A 38 -1.51 5.40 -3.74
CA SER A 38 -1.88 6.03 -2.47
C SER A 38 -2.10 4.99 -1.38
N LYS A 39 -2.79 3.90 -1.70
CA LYS A 39 -2.98 2.77 -0.77
C LYS A 39 -1.65 2.12 -0.44
N GLN A 40 -0.84 1.77 -1.44
CA GLN A 40 0.49 1.21 -1.21
C GLN A 40 1.38 2.09 -0.34
N LYS A 41 1.37 3.41 -0.54
CA LYS A 41 2.10 4.36 0.32
C LYS A 41 1.57 4.38 1.76
N ALA A 42 0.26 4.32 1.94
CA ALA A 42 -0.33 4.23 3.28
C ALA A 42 0.09 2.93 3.97
N ALA A 43 0.05 1.80 3.24
CA ALA A 43 0.48 0.50 3.75
C ALA A 43 1.94 0.54 4.20
N LYS A 44 2.83 1.13 3.38
CA LYS A 44 4.25 1.29 3.69
C LYS A 44 4.47 2.19 4.91
N ALA A 45 3.72 3.29 5.04
CA ALA A 45 3.81 4.16 6.21
C ALA A 45 3.35 3.46 7.50
N GLN A 46 2.32 2.61 7.42
CA GLN A 46 1.86 1.78 8.52
C GLN A 46 2.90 0.73 8.92
N ILE A 47 3.55 0.07 7.93
CA ILE A 47 4.66 -0.85 8.20
C ILE A 47 5.81 -0.14 8.92
N ALA A 48 6.24 1.03 8.43
CA ALA A 48 7.30 1.80 9.07
C ALA A 48 6.93 2.21 10.51
N LEU A 49 5.66 2.53 10.78
CA LEU A 49 5.18 2.76 12.14
C LEU A 49 5.31 1.51 13.00
N PHE A 50 4.91 0.33 12.50
CA PHE A 50 5.09 -0.92 13.23
C PHE A 50 6.55 -1.21 13.51
N GLU A 51 7.47 -1.00 12.56
CA GLU A 51 8.91 -1.17 12.78
C GLU A 51 9.40 -0.33 13.98
N THR A 52 9.10 0.98 13.98
CA THR A 52 9.52 1.87 15.09
C THR A 52 8.92 1.46 16.44
N THR A 53 7.70 0.93 16.42
CA THR A 53 6.98 0.51 17.62
C THR A 53 7.52 -0.82 18.15
N LEU A 54 7.84 -1.75 17.25
CA LEU A 54 8.51 -3.02 17.55
C LEU A 54 9.91 -2.78 18.10
N ASP A 55 10.65 -1.82 17.56
CA ASP A 55 11.96 -1.44 18.09
C ASP A 55 11.83 -0.91 19.52
N THR A 56 10.79 -0.11 19.81
CA THR A 56 10.50 0.36 21.17
C THR A 56 10.15 -0.81 22.09
N TYR A 57 9.28 -1.73 21.65
CA TYR A 57 8.98 -2.96 22.39
C TYR A 57 10.25 -3.75 22.72
N ARG A 58 11.17 -3.87 21.77
CA ARG A 58 12.45 -4.55 21.97
C ARG A 58 13.36 -3.87 22.99
N LEU A 59 13.31 -2.54 23.13
CA LEU A 59 14.10 -1.83 24.13
C LEU A 59 13.69 -2.22 25.55
N ASP A 60 12.41 -2.45 25.79
CA ASP A 60 11.88 -2.82 27.10
C ASP A 60 11.99 -4.33 27.35
N MET A 61 11.54 -5.12 26.37
CA MET A 61 11.43 -6.58 26.49
C MET A 61 12.73 -7.32 26.13
N GLY A 62 13.72 -6.63 25.55
CA GLY A 62 14.96 -7.22 25.05
C GLY A 62 14.81 -8.09 23.80
N ARG A 63 13.58 -8.27 23.30
CA ARG A 63 13.23 -9.09 22.13
C ARG A 63 12.03 -8.51 21.41
N TYR A 64 11.83 -8.88 20.15
CA TYR A 64 10.55 -8.63 19.47
C TYR A 64 9.46 -9.59 19.98
N PRO A 65 8.17 -9.28 19.72
CA PRO A 65 7.07 -10.21 19.97
C PRO A 65 7.28 -11.54 19.25
N THR A 66 6.87 -12.64 19.87
CA THR A 66 6.85 -13.95 19.19
C THR A 66 5.73 -14.01 18.16
N GLU A 67 5.72 -15.03 17.32
CA GLU A 67 4.61 -15.26 16.37
C GLU A 67 3.25 -15.43 17.08
N GLU A 68 3.24 -16.06 18.27
CA GLU A 68 2.02 -16.24 19.08
C GLU A 68 1.51 -14.93 19.70
N GLU A 69 2.44 -14.06 20.14
CA GLU A 69 2.10 -12.75 20.68
C GLU A 69 1.67 -11.77 19.57
N GLY A 70 2.36 -11.86 18.42
CA GLY A 70 2.11 -11.09 17.22
C GLY A 70 2.15 -9.56 17.42
N LEU A 71 1.52 -8.83 16.50
CA LEU A 71 1.37 -7.38 16.63
C LEU A 71 0.44 -6.97 17.79
N ALA A 72 -0.34 -7.90 18.36
CA ALA A 72 -1.20 -7.63 19.51
C ALA A 72 -0.37 -7.20 20.73
N ALA A 73 0.85 -7.74 20.88
CA ALA A 73 1.81 -7.37 21.93
C ALA A 73 2.15 -5.87 21.99
N LEU A 74 1.99 -5.15 20.87
CA LEU A 74 2.24 -3.71 20.78
C LEU A 74 1.16 -2.89 21.51
N ARG A 75 0.03 -3.48 21.86
CA ARG A 75 -1.10 -2.82 22.52
C ARG A 75 -1.51 -3.52 23.80
N GLU A 76 -1.51 -4.85 23.78
CA GLU A 76 -1.90 -5.68 24.90
C GLU A 76 -0.67 -6.33 25.52
N LYS A 77 -0.62 -6.33 26.84
CA LYS A 77 0.48 -6.92 27.60
C LYS A 77 0.48 -8.44 27.40
N PRO A 78 1.55 -9.04 26.84
CA PRO A 78 1.65 -10.49 26.75
C PRO A 78 1.72 -11.16 28.13
N GLU A 79 1.26 -12.40 28.21
CA GLU A 79 1.33 -13.17 29.46
C GLU A 79 2.79 -13.39 29.87
N GLY A 80 3.13 -13.08 31.12
CA GLY A 80 4.50 -13.23 31.65
C GLY A 80 5.49 -12.14 31.22
N ALA A 81 5.05 -11.08 30.54
CA ALA A 81 5.91 -9.96 30.13
C ALA A 81 6.10 -8.95 31.28
N GLU A 82 6.94 -9.25 32.26
CA GLU A 82 7.12 -8.39 33.45
C GLU A 82 7.60 -6.97 33.09
N ASP A 83 8.58 -6.87 32.18
CA ASP A 83 9.22 -5.62 31.75
C ASP A 83 8.43 -4.81 30.71
N TRP A 84 7.21 -5.25 30.35
CA TRP A 84 6.36 -4.54 29.38
C TRP A 84 5.88 -3.20 29.94
N ASP A 85 6.22 -2.10 29.24
CA ASP A 85 5.87 -0.70 29.58
C ASP A 85 4.94 -0.06 28.53
N GLY A 86 4.23 -0.89 27.78
CA GLY A 86 3.26 -0.43 26.77
C GLY A 86 2.01 0.24 27.38
N PRO A 87 1.01 0.59 26.55
CA PRO A 87 0.88 0.22 25.13
C PRO A 87 1.77 1.08 24.22
N TYR A 88 2.47 0.41 23.31
CA TYR A 88 3.33 1.04 22.31
C TYR A 88 2.52 1.68 21.17
N LEU A 89 1.30 1.20 20.93
CA LEU A 89 0.33 1.81 20.01
C LEU A 89 -0.77 2.57 20.76
N SER A 90 -0.92 3.85 20.43
CA SER A 90 -2.00 4.69 20.95
C SER A 90 -3.39 4.32 20.45
N LYS A 91 -3.48 3.69 19.26
CA LYS A 91 -4.74 3.30 18.61
C LYS A 91 -4.79 1.79 18.42
N GLU A 92 -5.99 1.30 18.07
CA GLU A 92 -6.16 -0.10 17.68
C GLU A 92 -5.25 -0.44 16.50
N LEU A 93 -4.89 -1.71 16.39
CA LEU A 93 -4.08 -2.20 15.28
C LEU A 93 -4.77 -1.86 13.97
N PRO A 94 -4.18 -0.97 13.15
CA PRO A 94 -4.79 -0.62 11.88
C PRO A 94 -4.74 -1.82 10.95
N LEU A 95 -5.84 -2.02 10.23
CA LEU A 95 -5.83 -2.88 9.05
C LEU A 95 -5.04 -2.17 7.95
N ASP A 96 -4.57 -2.97 6.99
CA ASP A 96 -3.99 -2.45 5.78
C ASP A 96 -5.03 -1.65 4.97
N PRO A 97 -4.61 -0.89 3.94
CA PRO A 97 -5.50 -0.05 3.13
C PRO A 97 -6.56 -0.81 2.31
N TRP A 98 -6.49 -2.14 2.30
CA TRP A 98 -7.46 -3.05 1.67
C TRP A 98 -8.34 -3.76 2.71
N GLY A 99 -8.19 -3.45 4.00
CA GLY A 99 -8.99 -3.98 5.09
C GLY A 99 -8.55 -5.38 5.55
N THR A 100 -7.31 -5.75 5.30
CA THR A 100 -6.72 -7.03 5.71
C THR A 100 -5.76 -6.79 6.88
N PRO A 101 -5.73 -7.65 7.92
CA PRO A 101 -4.69 -7.59 8.94
C PRO A 101 -3.31 -7.78 8.32
N TYR A 102 -2.32 -7.09 8.88
CA TYR A 102 -0.92 -7.33 8.52
C TYR A 102 -0.49 -8.72 8.99
N VAL A 103 0.29 -9.40 8.15
CA VAL A 103 0.95 -10.64 8.52
C VAL A 103 2.27 -10.29 9.20
N TYR A 104 2.47 -10.84 10.39
CA TYR A 104 3.70 -10.69 11.16
C TYR A 104 4.35 -12.07 11.33
N VAL A 105 5.65 -12.16 11.06
CA VAL A 105 6.42 -13.39 11.19
C VAL A 105 7.64 -13.10 12.05
N SER A 106 7.84 -13.89 13.11
CA SER A 106 9.03 -13.82 13.96
C SER A 106 9.45 -15.23 14.44
N PRO A 107 10.70 -15.64 14.22
CA PRO A 107 11.78 -14.92 13.53
C PRO A 107 11.48 -14.71 12.04
N GLY A 108 11.81 -13.54 11.51
CA GLY A 108 11.60 -13.21 10.09
C GLY A 108 12.51 -14.02 9.16
N GLU A 109 12.09 -14.19 7.90
CA GLU A 109 12.95 -14.78 6.87
C GLU A 109 14.01 -13.77 6.39
N HIS A 110 13.73 -12.46 6.49
CA HIS A 110 14.58 -11.39 5.96
C HIS A 110 15.25 -10.53 7.05
N GLY A 111 15.07 -10.88 8.32
CA GLY A 111 15.61 -10.14 9.45
C GLY A 111 15.08 -10.66 10.79
N ASP A 112 15.09 -9.80 11.81
CA ASP A 112 14.57 -10.18 13.13
C ASP A 112 13.05 -10.43 13.10
N PHE A 113 12.32 -9.74 12.21
CA PHE A 113 10.90 -9.93 11.96
C PHE A 113 10.53 -9.48 10.54
N ASP A 114 9.43 -10.02 10.03
CA ASP A 114 8.85 -9.66 8.74
C ASP A 114 7.40 -9.14 8.92
N ILE A 115 7.05 -8.07 8.22
CA ILE A 115 5.69 -7.51 8.16
C ILE A 115 5.25 -7.42 6.71
N ILE A 116 4.08 -7.98 6.41
CA ILE A 116 3.55 -8.12 5.05
C ILE A 116 2.10 -7.64 5.00
N SER A 117 1.79 -6.81 4.01
CA SER A 117 0.42 -6.61 3.51
C SER A 117 0.30 -7.25 2.13
N LEU A 118 -0.69 -8.13 1.97
CA LEU A 118 -0.93 -8.95 0.78
C LEU A 118 -1.66 -8.19 -0.34
N GLY A 119 -1.68 -6.86 -0.30
CA GLY A 119 -2.35 -6.04 -1.30
C GLY A 119 -3.87 -6.30 -1.42
N ALA A 120 -4.43 -5.95 -2.59
CA ALA A 120 -5.86 -6.02 -2.84
C ALA A 120 -6.41 -7.45 -3.01
N ASP A 121 -5.60 -8.38 -3.50
CA ASP A 121 -6.00 -9.77 -3.77
C ASP A 121 -5.84 -10.69 -2.57
N LYS A 122 -5.18 -10.23 -1.51
CA LYS A 122 -4.99 -10.97 -0.25
C LYS A 122 -4.23 -12.27 -0.47
N ALA A 123 -3.36 -12.30 -1.48
CA ALA A 123 -2.57 -13.46 -1.86
C ALA A 123 -1.11 -13.04 -2.05
N PRO A 124 -0.14 -13.93 -1.78
CA PRO A 124 1.27 -13.61 -2.02
C PRO A 124 1.54 -13.32 -3.50
N GLY A 125 2.36 -12.30 -3.75
CA GLY A 125 2.83 -11.88 -5.07
C GLY A 125 2.05 -10.68 -5.61
N GLY A 126 1.49 -10.84 -6.82
CA GLY A 126 0.67 -9.83 -7.47
C GLY A 126 1.43 -8.69 -8.17
N GLU A 127 0.66 -7.92 -8.95
CA GLU A 127 1.11 -6.71 -9.67
C GLU A 127 0.11 -5.57 -9.46
N GLY A 128 0.57 -4.32 -9.59
CA GLY A 128 -0.31 -3.16 -9.38
C GLY A 128 -0.83 -3.14 -7.94
N GLU A 129 -2.15 -2.97 -7.74
CA GLU A 129 -2.75 -2.95 -6.39
C GLU A 129 -2.68 -4.28 -5.64
N ASN A 130 -2.35 -5.38 -6.33
CA ASN A 130 -2.21 -6.70 -5.75
C ASN A 130 -0.79 -6.97 -5.25
N ILE A 131 0.16 -6.05 -5.47
CA ILE A 131 1.54 -6.28 -5.05
C ILE A 131 1.65 -6.32 -3.52
N ASP A 132 2.39 -7.31 -3.02
CA ASP A 132 2.77 -7.36 -1.61
C ASP A 132 3.60 -6.13 -1.20
N ILE A 133 3.25 -5.54 -0.06
CA ILE A 133 4.01 -4.48 0.58
C ILE A 133 4.68 -5.06 1.82
N VAL A 134 6.01 -4.97 1.88
CA VAL A 134 6.83 -5.67 2.87
C VAL A 134 7.89 -4.75 3.46
N ASN A 135 8.36 -5.04 4.68
CA ASN A 135 9.34 -4.19 5.37
C ASN A 135 10.76 -4.27 4.78
N TRP A 136 11.19 -5.42 4.24
CA TRP A 136 12.57 -5.60 3.76
C TRP A 136 12.82 -5.10 2.33
N LYS A 137 11.80 -5.07 1.46
CA LYS A 137 11.94 -4.81 0.01
C LYS A 137 12.11 -3.32 -0.33
N ASP A 138 12.10 -2.46 0.68
CA ASP A 138 12.25 -1.03 0.55
C ASP A 138 13.46 -0.46 1.33
N ALA A 139 14.31 -1.32 1.91
CA ALA A 139 15.63 -0.96 2.45
C ALA A 139 16.66 -0.62 1.34
N GLY A 140 16.18 -0.07 0.22
CA GLY A 140 16.97 0.52 -0.84
C GLY A 140 17.34 1.95 -0.45
N LYS A 141 18.63 2.14 -0.15
CA LYS A 141 19.31 3.43 -0.16
C LYS A 141 18.95 4.28 -1.37
#